data_AF-A0A4U8SAE0-F1
#
_entry.id   AF-A0A4U8SAE0-F1
#
_cell.length_a   1.000
_cell.length_b   1.000
_cell.length_c   1.000
_cell.angle_alpha   90.00
_cell.angle_beta   90.00
_cell.angle_gamma   90.00
#
_symmetry.space_group_name_H-M   'P 1'
#
loop_
_entity.id
_entity.type
_entity.pdbx_description
1 polymer ?
#
loop_
_entity_poly.entity_id
_entity_poly.type
_entity_poly.pdbx_seq_one_letter_code
_entity_poly.pdbx_strand_id
1 'polypeptide(L)'
;MHQHDKKYKKSHNIQALQDEIQDLESQILDMFEVAFHFAGLKPENLHDALNYYMEVMESQSDDLPYTAQTIIANILLIKQDKPEWFESSK
;
A
#
# COMPACT_ATOMS: atom_id res chain seq x y z
N MET A 1 -45.05 4.87 -5.37
CA MET A 1 -44.20 3.69 -5.08
C MET A 1 -42.79 3.72 -5.73
N HIS A 2 -42.34 4.78 -6.42
CA HIS A 2 -41.07 4.73 -7.18
C HIS A 2 -39.81 5.33 -6.49
N GLN A 3 -39.92 5.87 -5.27
CA GLN A 3 -38.77 6.50 -4.58
C GLN A 3 -38.00 5.54 -3.65
N HIS A 4 -38.65 4.49 -3.14
CA HIS A 4 -37.97 3.52 -2.26
C HIS A 4 -36.99 2.63 -3.03
N ASP A 5 -37.36 2.10 -4.20
CA ASP A 5 -36.49 1.19 -4.99
C ASP A 5 -35.16 1.81 -5.45
N LYS A 6 -35.14 3.12 -5.73
CA LYS A 6 -33.90 3.81 -6.14
C LYS A 6 -32.90 3.96 -4.99
N LYS A 7 -33.38 4.09 -3.75
CA LYS A 7 -32.53 4.29 -2.56
C LYS A 7 -31.85 2.98 -2.15
N TYR A 8 -32.55 1.85 -2.21
CA TYR A 8 -31.99 0.53 -1.93
C TYR A 8 -30.96 0.09 -2.97
N LYS A 9 -31.23 0.32 -4.28
CA LYS A 9 -30.24 0.04 -5.33
C LYS A 9 -28.98 0.89 -5.21
N LYS A 10 -29.10 2.18 -4.83
CA LYS A 10 -27.94 3.06 -4.62
C LYS A 10 -27.10 2.63 -3.42
N SER A 11 -27.73 2.23 -2.32
CA SER A 11 -27.05 1.75 -1.10
C SER A 11 -26.30 0.44 -1.35
N HIS A 12 -26.91 -0.51 -2.08
CA HIS A 12 -26.27 -1.79 -2.37
C HIS A 12 -25.04 -1.64 -3.28
N ASN A 13 -25.07 -0.65 -4.18
CA ASN A 13 -23.96 -0.33 -5.06
C ASN A 13 -22.79 0.33 -4.31
N ILE A 14 -23.08 1.14 -3.28
CA ILE A 14 -22.03 1.73 -2.43
C ILE A 14 -21.35 0.64 -1.59
N GLN A 15 -22.11 -0.29 -1.01
CA GLN A 15 -21.53 -1.38 -0.23
C GLN A 15 -20.62 -2.26 -1.10
N ALA A 16 -21.07 -2.64 -2.31
CA ALA A 16 -20.25 -3.44 -3.22
C ALA A 16 -18.93 -2.75 -3.58
N LEU A 17 -18.94 -1.42 -3.76
CA LEU A 17 -17.72 -0.65 -4.00
C LEU A 17 -16.80 -0.59 -2.77
N GLN A 18 -17.37 -0.53 -1.56
CA GLN A 18 -16.58 -0.57 -0.33
C GLN A 18 -15.89 -1.92 -0.14
N ASP A 19 -16.61 -3.02 -0.41
CA ASP A 19 -16.06 -4.36 -0.34
C ASP A 19 -14.92 -4.54 -1.37
N GLU A 20 -15.10 -4.05 -2.59
CA GLU A 20 -14.06 -4.07 -3.64
C GLU A 20 -12.82 -3.25 -3.25
N ILE A 21 -13.00 -2.06 -2.64
CA ILE A 21 -11.88 -1.25 -2.13
C ILE A 21 -11.12 -2.02 -1.05
N GLN A 22 -11.83 -2.64 -0.11
CA GLN A 22 -11.21 -3.39 0.98
C GLN A 22 -10.42 -4.61 0.46
N ASP A 23 -10.95 -5.32 -0.53
CA ASP A 23 -10.26 -6.44 -1.18
C ASP A 23 -8.98 -5.96 -1.90
N LEU A 24 -9.02 -4.80 -2.55
CA LEU A 24 -7.85 -4.19 -3.19
C LEU A 24 -6.80 -3.73 -2.17
N GLU A 25 -7.22 -3.12 -1.06
CA GLU A 25 -6.33 -2.73 0.03
C GLU A 25 -5.58 -3.95 0.61
N SER A 26 -6.29 -5.06 0.83
CA SER A 26 -5.68 -6.32 1.28
C SER A 26 -4.66 -6.85 0.28
N GLN A 27 -4.98 -6.86 -1.02
CA GLN A 27 -4.06 -7.33 -2.05
C GLN A 27 -2.81 -6.45 -2.18
N ILE A 28 -2.96 -5.14 -2.01
CA ILE A 28 -1.83 -4.20 -2.01
C ILE A 28 -0.95 -4.46 -0.79
N LEU A 29 -1.53 -4.66 0.38
CA LEU A 29 -0.77 -4.97 1.60
C LEU A 29 0.03 -6.27 1.43
N ASP A 30 -0.61 -7.34 0.94
CA ASP A 30 0.06 -8.62 0.66
C ASP A 30 1.24 -8.44 -0.32
N MET A 31 1.06 -7.63 -1.36
CA MET A 31 2.13 -7.32 -2.31
C MET A 31 3.30 -6.60 -1.62
N PHE A 32 3.03 -5.65 -0.74
CA PHE A 32 4.07 -4.96 0.02
C PHE A 32 4.79 -5.89 0.99
N GLU A 33 4.08 -6.76 1.70
CA GLU A 33 4.70 -7.76 2.58
C GLU A 33 5.68 -8.63 1.81
N VAL A 34 5.28 -9.12 0.64
CA VAL A 34 6.15 -9.91 -0.25
C VAL A 34 7.34 -9.09 -0.74
N ALA A 35 7.13 -7.85 -1.19
CA ALA A 35 8.19 -6.98 -1.68
C ALA A 35 9.23 -6.66 -0.60
N PHE A 36 8.77 -6.32 0.61
CA PHE A 36 9.65 -6.05 1.76
C PHE A 36 10.35 -7.31 2.25
N HIS A 37 9.67 -8.46 2.25
CA HIS A 37 10.31 -9.74 2.56
C HIS A 37 11.50 -10.00 1.63
N PHE A 38 11.33 -9.85 0.32
CA PHE A 38 12.42 -10.04 -0.65
C PHE A 38 13.48 -8.94 -0.62
N ALA A 39 13.13 -7.73 -0.16
CA ALA A 39 14.12 -6.68 0.13
C ALA A 39 14.96 -6.98 1.37
N GLY A 40 14.56 -7.97 2.18
CA GLY A 40 15.20 -8.39 3.41
C GLY A 40 14.77 -7.58 4.63
N LEU A 41 13.56 -7.01 4.63
CA LEU A 41 13.04 -6.31 5.81
C LEU A 41 12.78 -7.31 6.95
N LYS A 42 13.18 -6.96 8.17
CA LYS A 42 12.83 -7.77 9.35
C LYS A 42 11.34 -7.63 9.65
N PRO A 43 10.61 -8.74 9.94
CA PRO A 43 9.16 -8.70 10.12
C PRO A 43 8.68 -7.69 11.18
N GLU A 44 9.45 -7.49 12.26
CA GLU A 44 9.12 -6.54 13.32
C GLU A 44 9.09 -5.07 12.87
N ASN A 45 9.73 -4.74 11.74
CA ASN A 45 9.78 -3.38 11.19
C ASN A 45 8.79 -3.15 10.04
N LEU A 46 7.93 -4.12 9.70
CA LEU A 46 6.99 -4.00 8.56
C LEU A 46 6.08 -2.78 8.69
N HIS A 47 5.47 -2.59 9.85
CA HIS A 47 4.57 -1.46 10.07
C HIS A 47 5.30 -0.12 9.93
N ASP A 48 6.48 0.00 10.51
CA ASP A 48 7.29 1.22 10.44
C ASP A 48 7.78 1.48 9.01
N ALA A 49 8.12 0.45 8.26
CA ALA A 49 8.51 0.56 6.85
C ALA A 49 7.34 1.01 5.95
N LEU A 50 6.12 0.53 6.19
CA LEU A 50 4.91 0.99 5.49
C LEU A 50 4.60 2.45 5.81
N ASN A 51 4.71 2.85 7.08
CA ASN A 51 4.51 4.25 7.47
C ASN A 51 5.55 5.16 6.80
N TYR A 52 6.82 4.78 6.84
CA TYR A 52 7.88 5.54 6.18
C TYR A 52 7.67 5.60 4.66
N TYR A 53 7.21 4.50 4.04
CA TYR A 53 6.88 4.48 2.62
C TYR A 53 5.80 5.52 2.27
N MET A 54 4.76 5.66 3.10
CA MET A 54 3.73 6.69 2.92
C MET A 54 4.32 8.10 3.03
N GLU A 55 5.19 8.35 4.02
CA GLU A 55 5.89 9.65 4.17
C GLU A 55 6.74 9.98 2.93
N VAL A 56 7.46 8.99 2.39
CA VAL A 56 8.24 9.15 1.15
C VAL A 56 7.32 9.51 0.00
N MET A 57 6.18 8.82 -0.15
CA MET A 57 5.23 9.12 -1.22
C MET A 57 4.62 10.52 -1.11
N GLU A 58 4.27 10.97 0.10
CA GLU A 58 3.74 12.31 0.34
C GLU A 58 4.76 13.42 0.02
N SER A 59 6.06 13.09 0.06
CA SER A 59 7.14 14.02 -0.29
C SER A 59 7.44 14.10 -1.79
N GLN A 60 6.91 13.18 -2.59
CA GLN A 60 7.14 13.11 -4.04
C GLN A 60 6.25 14.09 -4.80
N SER A 61 6.68 14.46 -6.01
CA SER A 61 5.86 15.27 -6.92
C SER A 61 4.62 14.49 -7.35
N ASP A 62 3.45 15.14 -7.36
CA ASP A 62 2.19 14.57 -7.87
C ASP A 62 2.29 14.08 -9.33
N ASP A 63 3.27 14.58 -10.11
CA ASP A 63 3.50 14.19 -11.50
C ASP A 63 4.30 12.88 -11.63
N LEU A 64 4.81 12.32 -10.51
CA LEU A 64 5.60 11.10 -10.54
C LEU A 64 4.69 9.89 -10.80
N PRO A 65 4.94 9.11 -11.87
CA PRO A 65 4.10 7.96 -12.17
C PRO A 65 4.26 6.87 -11.11
N TYR A 66 3.12 6.36 -10.62
CA TYR A 66 3.09 5.22 -9.72
C TYR A 66 3.31 3.91 -10.50
N THR A 67 4.55 3.42 -10.48
CA THR A 67 4.99 2.23 -11.21
C THR A 67 5.72 1.27 -10.28
N ALA A 68 5.90 0.01 -10.71
CA ALA A 68 6.74 -0.94 -9.98
C ALA A 68 8.16 -0.41 -9.75
N GLN A 69 8.72 0.33 -10.72
CA GLN A 69 10.05 0.95 -10.57
C GLN A 69 10.06 2.00 -9.46
N THR A 70 9.02 2.81 -9.36
CA THR A 70 8.86 3.79 -8.27
C THR A 70 8.74 3.10 -6.91
N ILE A 71 7.94 2.04 -6.82
CA ILE A 71 7.80 1.23 -5.59
C ILE A 71 9.16 0.65 -5.17
N ILE A 72 9.90 0.04 -6.10
CA ILE A 72 11.22 -0.53 -5.83
C ILE A 72 12.20 0.57 -5.37
N ALA A 73 12.21 1.72 -6.03
CA ALA A 73 13.07 2.84 -5.66
C ALA A 73 12.79 3.33 -4.22
N ASN A 74 11.52 3.42 -3.84
CA ASN A 74 11.11 3.80 -2.49
C ASN A 74 11.55 2.75 -1.45
N ILE A 75 11.41 1.45 -1.75
CA ILE A 75 11.88 0.38 -0.85
C ILE A 75 13.41 0.43 -0.69
N LEU A 76 14.15 0.71 -1.76
CA LEU A 76 15.61 0.87 -1.70
C LEU A 76 16.02 2.11 -0.90
N LEU A 77 15.27 3.21 -1.01
CA LEU A 77 15.47 4.39 -0.19
C LEU A 77 15.28 4.08 1.29
N ILE A 78 14.19 3.38 1.65
CA ILE A 78 13.94 2.93 3.03
C ILE A 78 15.12 2.10 3.55
N LYS A 79 15.65 1.19 2.72
CA LYS A 79 16.81 0.37 3.06
C LYS A 79 18.09 1.17 3.24
N GLN A 80 18.27 2.24 2.46
CA GLN A 80 19.40 3.15 2.59
C GLN A 80 19.30 3.99 3.87
N ASP A 81 18.10 4.49 4.18
CA ASP A 81 17.88 5.43 5.28
C ASP A 81 17.77 4.72 6.64
N LYS A 82 17.25 3.48 6.65
CA LYS A 82 17.05 2.65 7.84
C LYS A 82 17.67 1.25 7.66
N PRO A 83 18.99 1.14 7.44
CA PRO A 83 19.64 -0.15 7.19
C PRO A 83 19.45 -1.15 8.34
N GLU A 84 19.29 -0.67 9.58
CA GLU A 84 19.04 -1.49 10.76
C GLU A 84 17.70 -2.26 10.73
N TRP A 85 16.74 -1.79 9.93
CA TRP A 85 15.45 -2.46 9.74
C TRP A 85 15.54 -3.71 8.85
N PHE A 86 16.63 -3.84 8.10
CA PHE A 86 16.84 -4.93 7.16
C PHE A 86 17.85 -5.93 7.70
N GLU A 87 17.78 -7.15 7.20
CA GLU A 87 18.81 -8.15 7.36
C GLU A 87 20.12 -7.62 6.78
N SER A 88 21.21 -7.74 7.54
CA SER A 88 22.55 -7.48 7.01
C SER A 88 22.80 -8.49 5.90
N SER A 89 22.99 -8.00 4.67
CA SER A 89 23.29 -8.85 3.52
C SER A 89 24.37 -9.86 3.91
N LYS A 90 24.07 -11.15 3.77
CA LYS A 90 25.09 -12.21 3.86
C LYS A 90 26.12 -12.06 2.75
#